data_AF-A0A497AG71-F1
#
_entry.id   AF-A0A497AG71-F1
#
_cell.length_a   1.000
_cell.length_b   1.000
_cell.length_c   1.000
_cell.angle_alpha   90.00
_cell.angle_beta   90.00
_cell.angle_gamma   90.00
#
_symmetry.space_group_name_H-M   'P 1'
#
loop_
_entity.id
_entity.type
_entity.pdbx_description
1 polymer ?
#
loop_
_entity_poly.entity_id
_entity_poly.type
_entity_poly.pdbx_seq_one_letter_code
_entity_poly.pdbx_strand_id
1 'polypeptide(L)'
;MAAAGQLAGGIAHDFNNMLTGVMLYAQMPLRKGKPDLPPNARRAFENILTESRRAVGLAQVDGIVAQHGGHIGVETELGRGTTFHIYLPAYEVQEEVAEEEEASDISQGQGETILLVEDNEYLREGGRELLESLGYRVLTGANGREALEVY
;
A
#
# COMPACT_ATOMS: atom_id res chain seq x y z
N MET A 1 -26.02 6.35 1.02
CA MET A 1 -25.10 5.45 1.74
C MET A 1 -23.62 5.74 1.49
N ALA A 2 -23.22 6.40 0.39
CA ALA A 2 -21.82 6.81 0.13
C ALA A 2 -21.20 7.72 1.22
N ALA A 3 -22.00 8.55 1.89
CA ALA A 3 -21.51 9.47 2.92
C ALA A 3 -20.98 8.78 4.19
N ALA A 4 -21.49 7.60 4.56
CA ALA A 4 -21.04 6.87 5.75
C ALA A 4 -19.68 6.19 5.54
N GLY A 5 -19.44 5.63 4.33
CA GLY A 5 -18.16 5.04 3.96
C GLY A 5 -17.03 6.06 3.82
N GLN A 6 -17.32 7.25 3.28
CA GLN A 6 -16.34 8.35 3.25
C GLN A 6 -16.04 8.92 4.65
N LEU A 7 -17.04 9.01 5.53
CA LEU A 7 -16.84 9.40 6.93
C LEU A 7 -15.99 8.37 7.70
N ALA A 8 -16.24 7.07 7.51
CA ALA A 8 -15.45 6.01 8.12
C ALA A 8 -13.99 6.02 7.65
N GLY A 9 -13.76 6.20 6.34
CA GLY A 9 -12.40 6.34 5.79
C GLY A 9 -11.66 7.57 6.32
N GLY A 10 -12.34 8.70 6.48
CA GLY A 10 -11.77 9.90 7.09
C GLY A 10 -11.38 9.71 8.56
N ILE A 11 -12.24 9.03 9.34
CA ILE A 11 -11.97 8.72 10.75
C ILE A 11 -10.79 7.75 10.89
N ALA A 12 -10.73 6.70 10.07
CA ALA A 12 -9.62 5.74 10.07
C ALA A 12 -8.29 6.41 9.69
N HIS A 13 -8.31 7.31 8.70
CA HIS A 13 -7.17 8.11 8.31
C HIS A 13 -6.67 9.00 9.47
N ASP A 14 -7.55 9.73 10.13
CA ASP A 14 -7.17 10.61 11.25
C ASP A 14 -6.68 9.83 12.47
N PHE A 15 -7.24 8.65 12.72
CA PHE A 15 -6.77 7.74 13.77
C PHE A 15 -5.35 7.25 13.50
N ASN A 16 -5.04 6.87 12.25
CA ASN A 16 -3.69 6.50 11.84
C ASN A 16 -2.70 7.67 11.99
N ASN A 17 -3.13 8.90 11.72
CA ASN A 17 -2.30 10.09 11.93
C ASN A 17 -1.94 10.28 13.41
N MET A 18 -2.90 10.10 14.32
CA MET A 18 -2.63 10.19 15.76
C MET A 18 -1.68 9.08 16.24
N LEU A 19 -1.91 7.83 15.82
CA LEU A 19 -1.05 6.70 16.18
C LEU A 19 0.38 6.88 15.67
N THR A 20 0.54 7.43 14.47
CA THR A 20 1.85 7.76 13.90
C THR A 20 2.61 8.75 14.79
N GLY A 21 1.92 9.78 15.29
CA GLY A 21 2.49 10.72 16.27
C GLY A 21 2.91 10.03 17.57
N VAL A 22 2.03 9.21 18.16
CA VAL A 22 2.32 8.46 19.40
C VAL A 22 3.54 7.54 19.21
N MET A 23 3.60 6.83 18.09
CA MET A 23 4.71 5.94 17.77
C MET A 23 6.03 6.72 17.61
N LEU A 24 6.01 7.89 16.97
CA LEU A 24 7.21 8.72 16.82
C LEU A 24 7.80 9.09 18.19
N TYR A 25 6.97 9.57 19.11
CA TYR A 25 7.43 9.92 20.46
C TYR A 25 7.91 8.70 21.24
N ALA A 26 7.21 7.57 21.14
CA ALA A 26 7.60 6.33 21.83
C ALA A 26 8.91 5.72 21.29
N GLN A 27 9.28 5.98 20.03
CA GLN A 27 10.54 5.54 19.44
C GLN A 27 11.75 6.37 19.89
N MET A 28 11.57 7.66 20.19
CA MET A 28 12.69 8.56 20.47
C MET A 28 13.60 8.09 21.62
N PRO A 29 13.08 7.63 22.79
CA PRO A 29 13.89 7.13 23.89
C PRO A 29 14.60 5.80 23.58
N LEU A 30 14.06 5.01 22.65
CA LEU A 30 14.60 3.70 22.26
C LEU A 30 15.69 3.79 21.18
N ARG A 31 15.93 4.97 20.61
CA ARG A 31 16.90 5.18 19.53
C ARG A 31 18.33 4.97 20.00
N LYS A 32 19.16 4.34 19.16
CA LYS A 32 20.61 4.20 19.40
C LYS A 32 21.25 5.57 19.72
N GLY A 33 22.13 5.59 20.72
CA GLY A 33 22.83 6.80 21.18
C GLY A 33 22.08 7.64 22.23
N LYS A 34 20.93 7.15 22.74
CA LYS A 34 20.25 7.73 23.91
C LYS A 34 20.71 7.03 25.20
N PRO A 35 20.61 7.71 26.37
CA PRO A 35 20.85 7.07 27.66
C PRO A 35 20.00 5.82 27.83
N ASP A 36 20.56 4.78 28.45
CA ASP A 36 19.81 3.56 28.68
C ASP A 36 18.63 3.82 29.62
N LEU A 37 17.49 3.31 29.19
CA LEU A 37 16.27 3.34 29.97
C LEU A 37 16.30 2.25 31.04
N PRO A 38 15.76 2.52 32.23
CA PRO A 38 15.38 1.46 33.17
C PRO A 38 14.57 0.36 32.44
N PRO A 39 14.78 -0.93 32.75
CA PRO A 39 14.13 -2.03 32.01
C PRO A 39 12.60 -1.92 31.94
N ASN A 40 11.97 -1.46 33.01
CA ASN A 40 10.52 -1.22 33.07
C ASN A 40 10.07 -0.10 32.11
N ALA A 41 10.82 0.99 32.04
CA ALA A 41 10.54 2.11 31.14
C ALA A 41 10.74 1.70 29.67
N ARG A 42 11.83 0.98 29.36
CA ARG A 42 12.07 0.41 28.02
C ARG A 42 10.90 -0.48 27.58
N ARG A 43 10.48 -1.40 28.44
CA ARG A 43 9.35 -2.30 28.18
C ARG A 43 8.04 -1.56 27.96
N ALA A 44 7.80 -0.47 28.70
CA ALA A 44 6.62 0.36 28.51
C ALA A 44 6.58 0.99 27.10
N PHE A 45 7.69 1.57 26.63
CA PHE A 45 7.77 2.11 25.27
C PHE A 45 7.63 1.03 24.20
N GLU A 46 8.25 -0.13 24.37
CA GLU A 46 8.12 -1.26 23.44
C GLU A 46 6.68 -1.77 23.36
N ASN A 47 5.97 -1.82 24.50
CA ASN A 47 4.54 -2.16 24.55
C ASN A 47 3.70 -1.11 23.82
N ILE A 48 3.93 0.18 24.06
CA ILE A 48 3.23 1.27 23.35
C ILE A 48 3.39 1.11 21.84
N LEU A 49 4.61 0.84 21.36
CA LEU A 49 4.87 0.64 19.93
C LEU A 49 4.19 -0.61 19.38
N THR A 50 4.14 -1.68 20.17
CA THR A 50 3.50 -2.94 19.77
C THR A 50 1.99 -2.76 19.64
N GLU A 51 1.34 -2.17 20.65
CA GLU A 51 -0.11 -1.95 20.62
C GLU A 51 -0.50 -0.89 19.57
N SER A 52 0.30 0.17 19.40
CA SER A 52 0.05 1.18 18.37
C SER A 52 0.10 0.58 16.95
N ARG A 53 1.07 -0.31 16.67
CA ARG A 53 1.14 -1.01 15.38
C ARG A 53 -0.07 -1.91 15.12
N ARG A 54 -0.55 -2.62 16.15
CA ARG A 54 -1.78 -3.42 16.03
C ARG A 54 -3.00 -2.55 15.75
N ALA A 55 -3.10 -1.40 16.43
CA ALA A 55 -4.19 -0.46 16.23
C ALA A 55 -4.21 0.12 14.80
N VAL A 56 -3.03 0.44 14.22
CA VAL A 56 -2.92 0.84 12.80
C VAL A 56 -3.43 -0.26 11.87
N GLY A 57 -3.04 -1.52 12.13
CA GLY A 57 -3.49 -2.66 11.33
C GLY A 57 -5.02 -2.82 11.35
N LEU A 58 -5.66 -2.65 12.50
CA LEU A 58 -7.12 -2.72 12.62
C LEU A 58 -7.82 -1.58 11.87
N ALA A 59 -7.33 -0.34 12.01
CA ALA A 59 -7.88 0.80 11.28
C ALA A 59 -7.74 0.65 9.76
N GLN A 60 -6.64 0.05 9.31
CA GLN A 60 -6.43 -0.24 7.89
C GLN A 60 -7.41 -1.28 7.35
N VAL A 61 -7.64 -2.37 8.10
CA VAL A 61 -8.63 -3.39 7.72
C VAL A 61 -10.03 -2.79 7.64
N ASP A 62 -10.43 -1.99 8.63
CA ASP A 62 -11.72 -1.31 8.64
C ASP A 62 -11.90 -0.40 7.40
N GLY A 63 -10.88 0.40 7.09
CA GLY A 63 -10.87 1.26 5.91
C GLY A 63 -10.95 0.49 4.58
N ILE A 64 -10.19 -0.61 4.45
CA ILE A 64 -10.24 -1.47 3.25
C ILE A 64 -11.63 -2.07 3.07
N VAL A 65 -12.20 -2.64 4.14
CA VAL A 65 -13.53 -3.24 4.11
C VAL A 65 -14.58 -2.19 3.72
N ALA A 66 -14.53 -1.01 4.32
CA ALA A 66 -15.45 0.09 3.99
C ALA A 66 -15.29 0.59 2.54
N GLN A 67 -14.07 0.70 2.04
CA GLN A 67 -13.79 1.11 0.65
C GLN A 67 -14.38 0.12 -0.36
N HIS A 68 -14.46 -1.16 -0.02
CA HIS A 68 -15.08 -2.20 -0.84
C HIS A 68 -16.59 -2.34 -0.60
N GLY A 69 -17.22 -1.39 0.12
CA GLY A 69 -18.64 -1.41 0.45
C GLY A 69 -19.04 -2.52 1.43
N GLY A 70 -18.06 -3.11 2.12
CA GLY A 70 -18.26 -4.14 3.12
C GLY A 70 -18.51 -3.60 4.52
N HIS A 71 -18.62 -4.52 5.47
CA HIS A 71 -18.81 -4.25 6.90
C HIS A 71 -17.96 -5.18 7.76
N ILE A 72 -17.41 -4.66 8.86
CA ILE A 72 -16.70 -5.44 9.88
C ILE A 72 -17.42 -5.33 11.22
N GLY A 73 -17.66 -6.47 11.86
CA GLY A 73 -18.21 -6.60 13.21
C GLY A 73 -17.24 -7.31 14.15
N VAL A 74 -17.28 -7.00 15.44
CA VAL A 74 -16.45 -7.64 16.46
C VAL A 74 -17.30 -8.09 17.66
N GLU A 75 -17.10 -9.33 18.07
CA GLU A 75 -17.70 -9.91 19.27
C GLU A 75 -16.59 -10.35 20.22
N THR A 76 -16.69 -9.99 21.50
CA THR A 76 -15.68 -10.37 22.51
C THR A 76 -16.33 -10.77 23.82
N GLU A 77 -15.84 -11.86 24.42
CA GLU A 77 -16.30 -12.33 25.73
C GLU A 77 -15.10 -12.81 26.56
N LEU A 78 -15.01 -12.34 27.80
CA LEU A 78 -13.91 -12.68 28.71
C LEU A 78 -13.84 -14.20 28.92
N GLY A 79 -12.68 -14.79 28.67
CA GLY A 79 -12.47 -16.23 28.80
C GLY A 79 -12.92 -17.06 27.60
N ARG A 80 -13.53 -16.45 26.57
CA ARG A 80 -13.92 -17.13 25.31
C ARG A 80 -13.23 -16.57 24.07
N GLY A 81 -12.70 -15.34 24.16
CA GLY A 81 -11.88 -14.73 23.12
C GLY A 81 -12.62 -13.63 22.36
N THR A 82 -12.12 -13.35 21.15
CA THR A 82 -12.63 -12.29 20.27
C THR A 82 -12.80 -12.85 18.86
N THR A 83 -13.98 -12.64 18.27
CA THR A 83 -14.32 -13.04 16.90
C THR A 83 -14.56 -11.80 16.05
N PHE A 84 -14.01 -11.78 14.84
CA PHE A 84 -14.25 -10.74 13.84
C PHE A 84 -15.08 -11.32 12.69
N HIS A 85 -16.14 -10.62 12.31
CA HIS A 85 -16.99 -10.96 11.17
C HIS A 85 -16.80 -9.92 10.08
N ILE A 86 -16.35 -10.37 8.90
CA ILE A 86 -16.13 -9.49 7.74
C ILE A 86 -17.15 -9.87 6.66
N TYR A 87 -17.97 -8.91 6.26
CA TYR A 87 -18.96 -9.04 5.22
C TYR A 87 -18.52 -8.19 4.03
N LEU A 88 -18.42 -8.80 2.85
CA LEU A 88 -18.14 -8.09 1.60
C LEU A 88 -19.35 -8.23 0.67
N PRO A 89 -19.66 -7.22 -0.15
CA PRO A 89 -20.71 -7.35 -1.15
C PRO A 89 -20.41 -8.52 -2.08
N ALA A 90 -21.40 -9.39 -2.27
CA ALA A 90 -21.32 -10.40 -3.32
C ALA A 90 -21.53 -9.70 -4.66
N TYR A 91 -20.49 -9.68 -5.49
CA TYR A 91 -20.64 -9.33 -6.90
C TYR A 91 -20.82 -10.63 -7.67
N GLU A 92 -21.89 -10.70 -8.46
CA GLU A 92 -21.91 -11.62 -9.58
C GLU A 92 -20.83 -11.10 -10.52
N VAL A 93 -19.70 -11.80 -10.55
CA VAL A 93 -18.83 -11.78 -11.71
C VAL A 93 -19.75 -12.29 -12.81
N GLN A 94 -20.35 -11.39 -13.59
CA GLN A 94 -20.60 -11.77 -14.97
C GLN A 94 -19.23 -12.25 -15.41
N GLU A 95 -19.13 -13.54 -15.69
CA GLU A 95 -18.25 -13.91 -16.78
C GLU A 95 -18.72 -12.99 -17.91
N GLU A 96 -18.08 -11.82 -18.04
CA GLU A 96 -17.50 -11.48 -19.31
C GLU A 96 -16.91 -12.82 -19.73
N VAL A 97 -17.68 -13.55 -20.54
CA VAL A 97 -17.10 -14.31 -21.62
C VAL A 97 -16.05 -13.33 -22.07
N ALA A 98 -14.80 -13.61 -21.70
CA ALA A 98 -13.72 -13.05 -22.44
C ALA A 98 -14.12 -13.48 -23.84
N GLU A 99 -14.74 -12.56 -24.61
CA GLU A 99 -14.33 -12.38 -25.97
C GLU A 99 -12.83 -12.55 -25.82
N GLU A 100 -12.32 -13.67 -26.35
CA GLU A 100 -10.91 -13.77 -26.61
C GLU A 100 -10.63 -12.44 -27.29
N GLU A 101 -10.15 -11.44 -26.52
CA GLU A 101 -9.54 -10.25 -27.06
C GLU A 101 -8.46 -10.91 -27.87
N GLU A 102 -8.71 -11.03 -29.18
CA GLU A 102 -7.81 -11.63 -30.16
C GLU A 102 -6.46 -11.15 -29.73
N ALA A 103 -5.64 -12.04 -29.13
CA ALA A 103 -4.55 -11.64 -28.25
C ALA A 103 -3.90 -10.40 -28.83
N SER A 104 -4.22 -9.21 -28.30
CA SER A 104 -4.14 -7.98 -29.10
C SER A 104 -2.72 -7.94 -29.61
N ASP A 105 -2.55 -8.10 -30.93
CA ASP A 105 -1.26 -8.36 -31.54
C ASP A 105 -0.31 -7.33 -30.94
N ILE A 106 0.70 -7.78 -30.16
CA ILE A 106 1.48 -6.89 -29.30
C ILE A 106 1.95 -5.76 -30.21
N SER A 107 1.42 -4.55 -29.98
CA SER A 107 1.48 -3.52 -31.00
C SER A 107 2.94 -3.20 -31.29
N GLN A 108 3.39 -3.61 -32.48
CA GLN A 108 4.76 -3.36 -32.90
C GLN A 108 4.91 -1.85 -33.17
N GLY A 109 5.92 -1.26 -32.54
CA GLY A 109 6.34 0.08 -32.84
C GLY A 109 6.83 0.20 -34.27
N GLN A 110 6.55 1.34 -34.87
CA GLN A 110 7.03 1.75 -36.20
C GLN A 110 8.16 2.79 -36.07
N GLY A 111 8.90 2.76 -34.96
CA GLY A 111 9.99 3.68 -34.64
C GLY A 111 9.61 4.85 -33.72
N GLU A 112 8.44 4.82 -33.08
CA GLU A 112 8.06 5.79 -32.05
C GLU A 112 9.03 5.75 -30.86
N THR A 113 9.24 6.91 -30.23
CA THR A 113 10.16 7.03 -29.10
C THR A 113 9.42 6.88 -27.77
N ILE A 114 9.90 5.98 -26.91
CA ILE A 114 9.45 5.81 -25.52
C ILE A 114 10.57 6.25 -24.57
N LEU A 115 10.23 7.08 -23.59
CA LEU A 115 11.11 7.43 -22.47
C LEU A 115 10.81 6.53 -21.28
N LEU A 116 11.70 5.58 -21.00
CA LEU A 116 11.59 4.65 -19.89
C LEU A 116 12.36 5.21 -18.67
N VAL A 117 11.62 5.54 -17.60
CA VAL A 117 12.20 6.03 -16.33
C VAL A 117 12.05 4.96 -15.27
N GLU A 118 13.17 4.41 -14.82
CA GLU A 118 13.22 3.26 -13.91
C GLU A 118 14.48 3.38 -13.04
N ASP A 119 14.36 3.24 -11.71
CA ASP A 119 15.46 3.48 -10.78
C ASP A 119 16.39 2.27 -10.68
N ASN A 120 15.87 1.06 -10.94
CA ASN A 120 16.63 -0.17 -10.94
C ASN A 120 17.28 -0.43 -12.31
N GLU A 121 18.61 -0.51 -12.33
CA GLU A 121 19.39 -0.72 -13.56
C GLU A 121 19.00 -1.98 -14.34
N TYR A 122 18.77 -3.10 -13.65
CA TYR A 122 18.41 -4.37 -14.31
C TYR A 122 17.03 -4.32 -14.95
N LEU A 123 16.06 -3.68 -14.29
CA LEU A 123 14.72 -3.50 -14.83
C LEU A 123 14.70 -2.49 -15.98
N ARG A 124 15.47 -1.41 -15.86
CA ARG A 124 15.59 -0.39 -16.90
C ARG A 124 16.20 -0.97 -18.18
N GLU A 125 17.24 -1.80 -18.04
CA GLU A 125 17.88 -2.48 -19.16
C GLU A 125 16.95 -3.52 -19.79
N GLY A 126 16.35 -4.40 -18.99
CA GLY A 126 15.42 -5.41 -19.49
C GLY A 126 14.18 -4.81 -20.17
N GLY A 127 13.66 -3.70 -19.64
CA GLY A 127 12.56 -2.96 -20.25
C GLY A 127 12.95 -2.28 -21.57
N ARG A 128 14.17 -1.75 -21.66
CA ARG A 128 14.72 -1.19 -22.91
C ARG A 128 14.79 -2.27 -23.99
N GLU A 129 15.46 -3.38 -23.71
CA GLU A 129 15.63 -4.48 -24.68
C GLU A 129 14.29 -5.01 -25.18
N LEU A 130 13.32 -5.19 -24.28
CA LEU A 130 11.97 -5.63 -24.65
C LEU A 130 11.28 -4.65 -25.59
N LEU A 131 11.25 -3.36 -25.26
CA LEU A 131 10.58 -2.35 -26.06
C LEU A 131 11.28 -2.11 -27.41
N GLU A 132 12.60 -2.16 -27.45
CA GLU A 132 13.36 -2.13 -28.71
C GLU A 132 13.07 -3.36 -29.58
N SER A 133 12.92 -4.55 -28.98
CA SER A 133 12.53 -5.76 -29.70
C SER A 133 11.13 -5.69 -30.32
N LEU A 134 10.27 -4.82 -29.76
CA LEU A 134 8.94 -4.52 -30.28
C LEU A 134 8.93 -3.39 -31.31
N GLY A 135 10.08 -2.83 -31.70
CA GLY A 135 10.19 -1.82 -32.77
C GLY A 135 10.13 -0.36 -32.30
N TYR A 136 10.20 -0.11 -31.00
CA TYR A 136 10.26 1.25 -30.46
C TYR A 136 11.71 1.75 -30.36
N ARG A 137 11.90 3.07 -30.41
CA ARG A 137 13.14 3.71 -29.98
C ARG A 137 13.04 4.01 -28.49
N VAL A 138 14.00 3.56 -27.68
CA VAL A 138 13.90 3.74 -26.22
C VAL A 138 14.97 4.70 -25.71
N LEU A 139 14.53 5.75 -25.02
CA LEU A 139 15.36 6.61 -24.20
C LEU A 139 15.24 6.14 -22.74
N THR A 140 16.31 6.23 -21.97
CA THR A 140 16.31 5.76 -20.57
C THR A 140 16.82 6.84 -19.63
N GLY A 141 16.26 6.90 -18.42
CA GLY A 141 16.76 7.72 -17.32
C GLY A 141 16.54 7.03 -15.99
N ALA A 142 17.45 7.17 -15.02
CA ALA A 142 17.30 6.55 -13.71
C ALA A 142 16.30 7.28 -12.80
N ASN A 143 15.91 8.49 -13.20
CA ASN A 143 15.01 9.38 -12.45
C ASN A 143 14.49 10.49 -13.37
N GLY A 144 13.55 11.29 -12.86
CA GLY A 144 12.94 12.36 -13.64
C GLY A 144 13.90 13.46 -14.11
N ARG A 145 15.03 13.70 -13.43
CA ARG A 145 16.01 14.71 -13.89
C ARG A 145 16.75 14.20 -15.12
N GLU A 146 17.31 13.00 -15.04
CA GLU A 146 17.99 12.38 -16.17
C GLU A 146 17.06 12.21 -17.37
N ALA A 147 15.81 11.81 -17.12
CA ALA A 147 14.79 11.68 -18.15
C ALA A 147 14.56 13.00 -18.94
N LEU A 148 14.59 14.14 -18.25
CA LEU A 148 14.45 15.46 -18.87
C LEU A 148 15.71 15.95 -19.62
N GLU A 149 16.88 15.34 -19.37
CA GLU A 149 18.11 15.66 -20.10
C GLU A 149 18.21 14.91 -21.42
N VAL A 150 17.53 13.76 -21.53
CA VAL A 150 17.57 12.88 -22.71
C VAL A 150 16.35 13.01 -23.62
N TYR A 151 15.27 13.64 -23.15
CA TYR A 151 14.05 13.96 -23.90
C TYR A 151 14.16 15.30 -24.64
#